data_AF-A0A967QEB1-F1
#
_entry.id   AF-A0A967QEB1-F1
#
_cell.length_a   1.000
_cell.length_b   1.000
_cell.length_c   1.000
_cell.angle_alpha   90.00
_cell.angle_beta   90.00
_cell.angle_gamma   90.00
#
_symmetry.space_group_name_H-M   'P 1'
#
loop_
_entity.id
_entity.type
_entity.pdbx_description
1 polymer ?
#
loop_
_entity_poly.entity_id
_entity_poly.type
_entity_poly.pdbx_seq_one_letter_code
_entity_poly.pdbx_strand_id
1 'polypeptide(L)'
;ILVTQFNSFYQALLILSAVVFSTVGVLLGLLVTDQPFGIVMSGVGVIALAGIVVNNNIVLIDTYNLLRKNGMEPLEAVLRTGAQRLRPVLLTTITTILGLMPMVLGWNIDLISRRIQVGGPSTQWWTQLATAVAGGLAFATLLTLVMTPCLLLLGERRKGRRASVAAPRPAMPEPEVPARQ
;
A
#
# COMPACT_ATOMS: atom_id res chain seq x y z
N ILE A 1 -18.52 -4.13 -1.85
CA ILE A 1 -17.57 -4.31 -2.97
C ILE A 1 -16.29 -5.03 -2.52
N LEU A 2 -15.51 -4.54 -1.55
CA LEU A 2 -14.26 -5.22 -1.12
C LEU A 2 -14.49 -6.61 -0.50
N VAL A 3 -15.44 -6.74 0.43
CA VAL A 3 -15.76 -8.03 1.06
C VAL A 3 -16.24 -9.07 0.03
N THR A 4 -17.03 -8.61 -0.95
CA THR A 4 -17.52 -9.43 -2.06
C THR A 4 -16.42 -9.78 -3.07
N GLN A 5 -15.43 -8.90 -3.29
CA GLN A 5 -14.32 -9.12 -4.23
C GLN A 5 -13.27 -10.10 -3.68
N PHE A 6 -12.99 -10.04 -2.37
CA PHE A 6 -11.96 -10.86 -1.73
C PHE A 6 -12.49 -12.08 -0.97
N ASN A 7 -13.81 -12.18 -0.79
CA ASN A 7 -14.46 -13.19 0.03
C ASN A 7 -13.81 -13.34 1.43
N SER A 8 -13.23 -12.24 1.95
CA SER A 8 -12.45 -12.24 3.19
C SER A 8 -12.54 -10.89 3.89
N PHE A 9 -13.10 -10.90 5.10
CA PHE A 9 -13.29 -9.70 5.93
C PHE A 9 -11.96 -9.12 6.41
N TYR A 10 -10.95 -9.96 6.64
CA TYR A 10 -9.61 -9.53 7.06
C TYR A 10 -8.88 -8.74 5.96
N GLN A 11 -8.98 -9.17 4.71
CA GLN A 11 -8.34 -8.48 3.57
C GLN A 11 -8.98 -7.10 3.37
N ALA A 12 -10.30 -7.00 3.48
CA ALA A 12 -11.02 -5.72 3.42
C ALA A 12 -10.60 -4.75 4.53
N LEU A 13 -10.46 -5.24 5.77
CA LEU A 13 -10.07 -4.40 6.92
C LEU A 13 -8.63 -3.87 6.79
N LEU A 14 -7.71 -4.69 6.24
CA LEU A 14 -6.34 -4.24 5.93
C LEU A 14 -6.34 -3.08 4.93
N ILE A 15 -7.10 -3.20 3.83
CA ILE A 15 -7.21 -2.13 2.82
C ILE A 15 -7.76 -0.84 3.46
N LEU A 16 -8.82 -0.95 4.27
CA LEU A 16 -9.42 0.21 4.94
C LEU A 16 -8.45 0.87 5.92
N SER A 17 -7.67 0.09 6.67
CA SER A 17 -6.64 0.65 7.55
C SER A 17 -5.56 1.41 6.78
N ALA A 18 -5.15 0.91 5.61
CA ALA A 18 -4.16 1.58 4.75
C ALA A 18 -4.66 2.94 4.25
N VAL A 19 -5.96 3.09 3.99
CA VAL A 19 -6.57 4.38 3.64
C VAL A 19 -6.50 5.36 4.81
N VAL A 20 -6.76 4.91 6.04
CA VAL A 20 -6.63 5.79 7.22
C VAL A 20 -5.17 6.22 7.44
N PHE A 21 -4.21 5.34 7.19
CA PHE A 21 -2.79 5.72 7.25
C PHE A 21 -2.37 6.66 6.11
N SER A 22 -2.99 6.60 4.93
CA SER A 22 -2.67 7.51 3.83
C SER A 22 -3.04 8.96 4.14
N THR A 23 -4.09 9.18 4.94
CA THR A 23 -4.45 10.52 5.46
C THR A 23 -3.32 11.16 6.27
N VAL A 24 -2.52 10.38 7.00
CA VAL A 24 -1.34 10.89 7.71
C VAL A 24 -0.30 11.41 6.71
N GLY A 25 -0.12 10.70 5.60
CA GLY A 25 0.75 11.13 4.51
C GLY A 25 0.31 12.43 3.85
N VAL A 26 -1.00 12.63 3.69
CA VAL A 26 -1.58 13.90 3.20
C VAL A 26 -1.21 15.05 4.14
N LEU A 27 -1.41 14.86 5.45
CA LEU A 27 -1.11 15.87 6.46
C LEU A 27 0.39 16.18 6.50
N LEU A 28 1.25 15.16 6.42
CA LEU A 28 2.70 15.33 6.33
C LEU A 28 3.11 16.09 5.05
N GLY A 29 2.50 15.78 3.90
CA GLY A 29 2.76 16.48 2.65
C GLY A 29 2.40 17.96 2.73
N LEU A 30 1.24 18.28 3.29
CA LEU A 30 0.82 19.68 3.51
C LEU A 30 1.73 20.40 4.50
N LEU A 31 2.18 19.72 5.57
CA LEU A 31 3.11 20.26 6.55
C LEU A 31 4.48 20.59 5.93
N VAL A 32 5.03 19.70 5.11
CA VAL A 32 6.33 19.92 4.42
C VAL A 32 6.26 21.08 3.42
N THR A 33 5.09 21.29 2.83
CA THR A 33 4.87 22.33 1.80
C THR A 33 4.30 23.62 2.41
N ASP A 34 4.22 23.71 3.74
CA ASP A 34 3.69 24.82 4.53
C ASP A 34 2.29 25.29 4.07
N GLN A 35 1.40 24.35 3.79
CA GLN A 35 0.04 24.63 3.32
C GLN A 35 -1.02 24.26 4.35
N PRO A 36 -2.05 25.10 4.55
CA PRO A 36 -3.13 24.79 5.46
C PRO A 36 -3.99 23.65 4.91
N PHE A 37 -4.56 22.86 5.82
CA PHE A 37 -5.51 21.81 5.47
C PHE A 37 -6.86 22.44 5.06
N GLY A 38 -7.15 22.42 3.76
CA GLY A 38 -8.42 22.90 3.22
C GLY A 38 -9.46 21.78 3.21
N ILE A 39 -10.57 21.94 3.93
CA ILE A 39 -11.62 20.91 4.07
C ILE A 39 -12.12 20.41 2.70
N VAL A 40 -12.30 21.33 1.74
CA VAL A 40 -12.80 21.01 0.41
C VAL A 40 -11.69 20.40 -0.46
N MET A 41 -10.60 21.13 -0.71
CA MET A 41 -9.58 20.71 -1.67
C MET A 41 -8.69 19.57 -1.17
N SER A 42 -8.21 19.65 0.08
CA SER A 42 -7.46 18.56 0.69
C SER A 42 -8.36 17.35 0.93
N GLY A 43 -9.64 17.55 1.27
CA GLY A 43 -10.63 16.48 1.41
C GLY A 43 -10.87 15.72 0.10
N VAL A 44 -11.04 16.43 -1.02
CA VAL A 44 -11.12 15.80 -2.36
C VAL A 44 -9.83 15.05 -2.69
N GLY A 45 -8.67 15.62 -2.35
CA GLY A 45 -7.37 14.96 -2.52
C GLY A 45 -7.27 13.64 -1.74
N VAL A 46 -7.75 13.62 -0.49
CA VAL A 46 -7.80 12.40 0.35
C VAL A 46 -8.69 11.33 -0.28
N ILE A 47 -9.87 11.71 -0.78
CA ILE A 47 -10.81 10.77 -1.42
C ILE A 47 -10.19 10.18 -2.70
N ALA A 48 -9.57 11.03 -3.53
CA ALA A 48 -8.88 10.58 -4.74
C ALA A 48 -7.73 9.62 -4.39
N LEU A 49 -6.92 9.96 -3.39
CA LEU A 49 -5.84 9.12 -2.89
C LEU A 49 -6.35 7.78 -2.36
N ALA A 50 -7.47 7.77 -1.63
CA ALA A 50 -8.07 6.53 -1.14
C ALA A 50 -8.37 5.56 -2.29
N GLY A 51 -8.90 6.05 -3.41
CA GLY A 51 -9.12 5.24 -4.62
C GLY A 51 -7.82 4.63 -5.18
N ILE A 52 -6.76 5.43 -5.28
CA ILE A 52 -5.45 4.98 -5.77
C ILE A 52 -4.86 3.89 -4.85
N VAL A 53 -4.88 4.13 -3.54
CA VAL A 53 -4.34 3.20 -2.53
C VAL A 53 -5.14 1.90 -2.52
N VAL A 54 -6.47 1.97 -2.58
CA VAL A 54 -7.34 0.80 -2.66
C VAL A 54 -7.03 -0.02 -3.91
N ASN A 55 -6.89 0.62 -5.08
CA ASN A 55 -6.56 -0.08 -6.32
C ASN A 55 -5.20 -0.79 -6.24
N ASN A 56 -4.18 -0.11 -5.72
CA ASN A 56 -2.85 -0.70 -5.55
C ASN A 56 -2.88 -1.91 -4.61
N ASN A 57 -3.68 -1.87 -3.53
CA ASN A 57 -3.83 -2.98 -2.59
C ASN A 57 -4.66 -4.14 -3.16
N ILE A 58 -5.72 -3.85 -3.93
CA ILE A 58 -6.56 -4.87 -4.58
C ILE A 58 -5.71 -5.78 -5.46
N VAL A 59 -4.95 -5.15 -6.33
CA VAL A 59 -4.03 -5.76 -7.30
C VAL A 59 -3.01 -6.64 -6.58
N LEU A 60 -2.51 -6.21 -5.43
CA LEU A 60 -1.56 -6.97 -4.63
C LEU A 60 -2.17 -8.24 -4.01
N ILE A 61 -3.32 -8.09 -3.37
CA ILE A 61 -4.01 -9.19 -2.69
C ILE A 61 -4.52 -10.22 -3.69
N ASP A 62 -5.01 -9.78 -4.85
CA ASP A 62 -5.48 -10.67 -5.91
C ASP A 62 -4.36 -11.57 -6.43
N THR A 63 -3.17 -11.01 -6.69
CA THR A 63 -1.99 -11.81 -7.09
C THR A 63 -1.57 -12.80 -6.02
N TYR A 64 -1.53 -12.38 -4.75
CA TYR A 64 -1.22 -13.31 -3.67
C TYR A 64 -2.24 -14.46 -3.59
N ASN A 65 -3.54 -14.17 -3.68
CA ASN A 65 -4.59 -15.18 -3.68
C ASN A 65 -4.48 -16.12 -4.90
N LEU A 66 -4.09 -15.60 -6.07
CA LEU A 66 -3.86 -16.40 -7.28
C LEU A 66 -2.67 -17.36 -7.11
N LEU A 67 -1.51 -16.88 -6.64
CA LEU A 67 -0.35 -17.75 -6.39
C LEU A 67 -0.63 -18.79 -5.31
N ARG A 68 -1.43 -18.44 -4.29
CA ARG A 68 -1.91 -19.39 -3.27
C ARG A 68 -2.81 -20.47 -3.84
N LYS A 69 -3.71 -20.14 -4.77
CA LYS A 69 -4.54 -21.14 -5.47
C LYS A 69 -3.71 -22.09 -6.33
N ASN A 70 -2.58 -21.62 -6.85
CA ASN A 70 -1.64 -22.44 -7.62
C ASN A 70 -0.73 -23.33 -6.75
N GLY A 71 -1.01 -23.44 -5.45
CA GLY A 71 -0.30 -24.36 -4.55
C GLY A 71 1.04 -23.86 -4.02
N MET A 72 1.41 -22.59 -4.28
CA MET A 72 2.68 -22.04 -3.82
C MET A 72 2.72 -21.85 -2.29
N GLU A 73 3.89 -22.10 -1.70
CA GLU A 73 4.13 -21.81 -0.28
C GLU A 73 3.85 -20.32 0.00
N PRO A 74 3.17 -19.97 1.12
CA PRO A 74 2.84 -18.59 1.41
C PRO A 74 4.03 -17.63 1.35
N LEU A 75 5.21 -18.01 1.85
CA LEU A 75 6.42 -17.19 1.87
C LEU A 75 6.85 -16.82 0.45
N GLU A 76 6.87 -17.83 -0.41
CA GLU A 76 7.28 -17.69 -1.79
C GLU A 76 6.25 -16.92 -2.61
N ALA A 77 4.96 -17.18 -2.39
CA ALA A 77 3.86 -16.46 -3.03
C ALA A 77 3.91 -14.96 -2.71
N VAL A 78 4.26 -14.62 -1.48
CA VAL A 78 4.44 -13.25 -0.98
C VAL A 78 5.62 -12.56 -1.64
N LEU A 79 6.79 -13.22 -1.64
CA LEU A 79 8.02 -12.66 -2.21
C LEU A 79 7.84 -12.40 -3.71
N ARG A 80 7.26 -13.37 -4.44
CA ARG A 80 6.92 -13.20 -5.86
C ARG A 80 5.92 -12.08 -6.10
N THR A 81 4.84 -12.04 -5.31
CA THR A 81 3.82 -11.00 -5.45
C THR A 81 4.41 -9.61 -5.20
N GLY A 82 5.21 -9.46 -4.13
CA GLY A 82 5.90 -8.21 -3.81
C GLY A 82 6.82 -7.75 -4.95
N ALA A 83 7.68 -8.65 -5.46
CA ALA A 83 8.60 -8.33 -6.55
C ALA A 83 7.87 -7.94 -7.86
N GLN A 84 6.77 -8.62 -8.19
CA GLN A 84 6.00 -8.34 -9.40
C GLN A 84 5.18 -7.04 -9.31
N ARG A 85 4.66 -6.71 -8.12
CA ARG A 85 3.81 -5.53 -7.92
C ARG A 85 4.59 -4.25 -7.61
N LEU A 86 5.82 -4.38 -7.11
CA LEU A 86 6.71 -3.25 -6.85
C LEU A 86 6.85 -2.33 -8.08
N ARG A 87 7.06 -2.91 -9.27
CA ARG A 87 7.25 -2.14 -10.51
C ARG A 87 5.98 -1.36 -10.91
N PRO A 88 4.79 -1.98 -11.06
CA PRO A 88 3.56 -1.25 -11.33
C PRO A 88 3.25 -0.14 -10.32
N VAL A 89 3.39 -0.41 -9.01
CA VAL A 89 3.03 0.55 -7.95
C VAL A 89 3.99 1.75 -7.93
N LEU A 90 5.28 1.52 -8.16
CA LEU A 90 6.25 2.61 -8.29
C LEU A 90 5.98 3.44 -9.55
N LEU A 91 5.68 2.80 -10.69
CA LEU A 91 5.39 3.50 -11.94
C LEU A 91 4.18 4.42 -11.83
N THR A 92 3.08 3.95 -11.23
CA THR A 92 1.88 4.79 -11.03
C THR A 92 2.21 5.97 -10.13
N THR A 93 2.93 5.72 -9.05
CA THR A 93 3.24 6.75 -8.06
C THR A 93 4.19 7.81 -8.60
N ILE A 94 5.28 7.39 -9.23
CA ILE A 94 6.24 8.31 -9.85
C ILE A 94 5.53 9.13 -10.92
N THR A 95 4.73 8.50 -11.79
CA THR A 95 4.02 9.21 -12.86
C THR A 95 3.02 10.23 -12.29
N THR A 96 2.27 9.88 -11.24
CA THR A 96 1.33 10.79 -10.58
C THR A 96 2.05 11.95 -9.90
N ILE A 97 3.14 11.70 -9.16
CA ILE A 97 3.91 12.74 -8.49
C ILE A 97 4.54 13.69 -9.52
N LEU A 98 5.14 13.15 -10.59
CA LEU A 98 5.73 13.97 -11.65
C LEU A 98 4.68 14.81 -12.38
N GLY A 99 3.50 14.23 -12.66
CA GLY A 99 2.39 14.96 -13.29
C GLY A 99 1.83 16.09 -12.43
N LEU A 100 1.87 15.93 -11.10
CA LEU A 100 1.37 16.93 -10.15
C LEU A 100 2.46 17.91 -9.67
N MET A 101 3.74 17.62 -9.90
CA MET A 101 4.87 18.43 -9.47
C MET A 101 4.72 19.93 -9.79
N PRO A 102 4.37 20.37 -11.02
CA PRO A 102 4.24 21.80 -11.30
C PRO A 102 3.13 22.47 -10.47
N MET A 103 2.05 21.76 -10.18
CA MET A 103 0.96 22.27 -9.35
C MET A 103 1.36 22.35 -7.87
N VAL A 104 2.11 21.36 -7.37
CA VAL A 104 2.66 21.35 -5.99
C VAL A 104 3.63 22.51 -5.77
N LEU A 105 4.42 22.86 -6.78
CA LEU A 105 5.33 24.01 -6.75
C LEU A 105 4.62 25.37 -6.92
N GLY A 106 3.30 25.37 -7.09
CA GLY A 106 2.52 26.61 -7.25
C GLY A 106 2.75 27.32 -8.58
N TRP A 107 3.27 26.62 -9.60
CA TRP A 107 3.45 27.17 -10.94
C TRP A 107 2.14 27.15 -11.71
N ASN A 108 1.58 28.32 -12.02
CA ASN A 108 0.50 28.46 -12.99
C ASN A 108 1.10 28.66 -14.38
N ILE A 109 1.12 27.61 -15.19
CA ILE A 109 1.60 27.68 -16.57
C ILE A 109 0.41 28.03 -17.46
N ASP A 110 0.24 29.31 -17.78
CA ASP A 110 -0.74 29.73 -18.79
C ASP A 110 -0.13 29.53 -20.18
N LEU A 111 -0.55 28.45 -20.86
CA LEU A 111 -0.06 28.06 -22.18
C LEU A 111 -0.59 28.99 -23.30
N ILE A 112 -1.73 29.66 -23.09
CA ILE A 112 -2.35 30.55 -24.08
C ILE A 112 -1.71 31.94 -24.00
N SER A 113 -1.58 32.47 -22.78
CA SER A 113 -0.95 33.79 -22.54
C SER A 113 0.58 33.72 -22.47
N ARG A 114 1.16 32.51 -22.46
CA ARG A 114 2.60 32.23 -22.34
C ARG A 114 3.25 32.90 -21.12
N ARG A 115 2.50 33.03 -20.03
CA ARG A 115 2.98 33.59 -18.75
C ARG A 115 2.96 32.53 -17.66
N ILE A 116 4.06 32.46 -16.92
CA ILE A 116 4.14 31.65 -15.71
C ILE A 116 3.78 32.58 -14.56
N GLN A 117 2.57 32.43 -14.04
CA GLN A 117 2.14 33.15 -12.84
C GLN A 117 2.40 32.26 -11.63
N VAL A 118 3.10 32.80 -10.64
CA VAL A 118 3.38 32.08 -9.38
C VAL A 118 2.54 32.74 -8.30
N GLY A 119 1.71 31.96 -7.61
CA GLY A 119 0.96 32.44 -6.44
C GLY A 119 -0.34 33.21 -6.73
N GLY A 120 -1.05 32.89 -7.81
CA GLY A 120 -2.41 33.41 -8.02
C GLY A 120 -3.41 32.90 -6.96
N PRO A 121 -4.48 33.65 -6.63
CA PRO A 121 -5.48 33.21 -5.64
C PRO A 121 -6.11 31.86 -5.99
N SER A 122 -6.38 31.64 -7.27
CA SER A 122 -6.96 30.40 -7.78
C SER A 122 -5.98 29.22 -7.73
N THR A 123 -4.68 29.45 -7.84
CA THR A 123 -3.68 28.37 -7.78
C THR A 123 -3.54 27.76 -6.40
N GLN A 124 -3.79 28.51 -5.34
CA GLN A 124 -3.68 28.00 -3.97
C GLN A 124 -4.55 26.77 -3.75
N TRP A 125 -5.75 26.74 -4.33
CA TRP A 125 -6.70 25.63 -4.19
C TRP A 125 -6.20 24.37 -4.90
N TRP A 126 -5.65 24.52 -6.11
CA TRP A 126 -5.07 23.43 -6.88
C TRP A 126 -3.78 22.90 -6.26
N THR A 127 -2.94 23.77 -5.71
CA THR A 127 -1.72 23.39 -5.01
C THR A 127 -2.03 22.57 -3.76
N GLN A 128 -3.04 22.94 -2.98
CA GLN A 128 -3.47 22.15 -1.81
C GLN A 128 -3.94 20.74 -2.20
N LEU A 129 -4.73 20.64 -3.26
CA LEU A 129 -5.19 19.35 -3.78
C LEU A 129 -4.03 18.50 -4.30
N ALA A 130 -3.15 19.08 -5.12
CA ALA A 130 -2.02 18.38 -5.70
C ALA A 130 -1.03 17.92 -4.63
N THR A 131 -0.75 18.76 -3.64
CA THR A 131 0.13 18.45 -2.50
C THR A 131 -0.45 17.33 -1.64
N ALA A 132 -1.75 17.37 -1.39
CA ALA A 132 -2.44 16.30 -0.66
C ALA A 132 -2.29 14.95 -1.38
N VAL A 133 -2.57 14.91 -2.69
CA VAL A 133 -2.46 13.67 -3.47
C VAL A 133 -1.01 13.20 -3.59
N ALA A 134 -0.07 14.09 -3.93
CA ALA A 134 1.33 13.73 -4.13
C ALA A 134 2.01 13.29 -2.82
N GLY A 135 1.85 14.06 -1.75
CA GLY A 135 2.43 13.75 -0.44
C GLY A 135 1.80 12.51 0.19
N GLY A 136 0.47 12.40 0.11
CA GLY A 136 -0.25 11.22 0.56
C GLY A 136 0.11 9.96 -0.21
N LEU A 137 0.29 10.05 -1.53
CA LEU A 137 0.68 8.92 -2.37
C LEU A 137 2.13 8.50 -2.14
N ALA A 138 3.05 9.45 -2.01
CA ALA A 138 4.46 9.19 -1.70
C ALA A 138 4.59 8.46 -0.36
N PHE A 139 3.88 8.92 0.67
CA PHE A 139 3.87 8.27 1.97
C PHE A 139 3.18 6.91 1.93
N ALA A 140 2.02 6.82 1.27
CA ALA A 140 1.26 5.58 1.15
C ALA A 140 2.01 4.51 0.35
N THR A 141 2.81 4.88 -0.66
CA THR A 141 3.67 3.93 -1.36
C THR A 141 4.81 3.45 -0.50
N LEU A 142 5.46 4.33 0.25
CA LEU A 142 6.52 3.93 1.17
C LEU A 142 5.98 2.94 2.21
N LEU A 143 4.81 3.26 2.79
CA LEU A 143 4.06 2.36 3.65
C LEU A 143 3.73 1.06 2.94
N THR A 144 3.18 1.08 1.73
CA THR A 144 2.80 -0.15 1.02
C THR A 144 4.02 -1.01 0.68
N LEU A 145 5.15 -0.41 0.28
CA LEU A 145 6.40 -1.10 -0.01
C LEU A 145 7.00 -1.80 1.22
N VAL A 146 6.89 -1.19 2.40
CA VAL A 146 7.44 -1.73 3.65
C VAL A 146 6.44 -2.65 4.35
N MET A 147 5.18 -2.24 4.41
CA MET A 147 4.10 -2.95 5.10
C MET A 147 3.74 -4.24 4.38
N THR A 148 3.83 -4.30 3.05
CA THR A 148 3.60 -5.53 2.27
C THR A 148 4.53 -6.68 2.67
N PRO A 149 5.87 -6.56 2.59
CA PRO A 149 6.77 -7.63 2.99
C PRO A 149 6.67 -7.93 4.50
N CYS A 150 6.49 -6.90 5.34
CA CYS A 150 6.39 -7.08 6.79
C CYS A 150 5.12 -7.81 7.26
N LEU A 151 3.94 -7.45 6.73
CA LEU A 151 2.66 -8.09 7.09
C LEU A 151 2.60 -9.54 6.64
N LEU A 152 3.20 -9.83 5.48
CA LEU A 152 3.21 -11.18 4.92
C LEU A 152 4.16 -12.10 5.70
N LEU A 153 5.34 -11.62 6.12
CA LEU A 153 6.24 -12.34 7.04
C LEU A 153 5.60 -12.58 8.43
N LEU A 154 4.81 -11.62 8.94
CA LEU A 154 4.12 -11.76 10.23
C LEU A 154 2.99 -12.79 10.18
N GLY A 155 2.24 -12.83 9.07
CA GLY A 155 1.16 -13.80 8.86
C GLY A 155 1.65 -15.25 8.86
N GLU A 156 2.83 -15.48 8.29
CA GLU A 156 3.45 -16.81 8.29
C GLU A 156 4.04 -17.22 9.63
N ARG A 157 4.72 -16.32 10.35
CA ARG A 157 5.21 -16.63 11.70
C ARG A 157 4.06 -17.02 12.63
N ARG A 158 2.87 -16.42 12.47
CA ARG A 158 1.67 -16.75 13.26
C ARG A 158 1.05 -18.11 12.86
N LYS A 159 1.15 -18.51 11.59
CA LYS A 159 0.64 -19.81 11.08
C LYS A 159 1.63 -20.95 11.37
N GLY A 160 2.93 -20.73 11.19
CA GLY A 160 4.00 -21.67 11.54
C GLY A 160 4.10 -21.96 13.04
N ARG A 161 3.87 -20.95 13.90
CA ARG A 161 3.81 -21.16 15.36
C ARG A 161 2.60 -21.98 15.80
N ARG A 162 1.48 -21.92 15.07
CA ARG A 162 0.31 -22.79 15.31
C ARG A 162 0.54 -24.22 14.80
N ALA A 163 1.24 -24.39 13.68
CA ALA A 163 1.59 -25.71 13.15
C ALA A 163 2.64 -26.44 14.01
N SER A 164 3.66 -25.72 14.50
CA SER A 164 4.69 -26.29 15.38
C SER A 164 4.17 -26.67 16.77
N VAL A 165 3.14 -25.97 17.27
CA VAL A 165 2.47 -26.32 18.54
C VAL A 165 1.49 -27.48 18.38
N ALA A 166 0.95 -27.71 17.18
CA ALA A 166 -0.01 -28.79 16.90
C ALA A 166 0.64 -30.09 16.40
N ALA A 167 1.96 -30.12 16.17
CA ALA A 167 2.66 -31.32 15.73
C ALA A 167 2.77 -32.34 16.88
N PRO A 168 2.27 -33.58 16.74
CA PRO A 168 2.50 -34.64 17.71
C PRO A 168 3.99 -34.88 17.86
N ARG A 169 4.49 -34.97 19.10
CA ARG A 169 5.89 -35.33 19.38
C ARG A 169 6.21 -36.62 18.62
N PRO A 170 7.31 -36.68 17.84
CA PRO A 170 7.71 -37.93 17.21
C PRO A 170 7.88 -38.99 18.31
N ALA A 171 7.21 -40.13 18.14
CA ALA A 171 7.37 -41.27 19.02
C ALA A 171 8.86 -41.62 19.05
N MET A 172 9.43 -41.73 20.25
CA MET A 172 10.80 -42.23 20.40
C MET A 172 10.88 -43.58 19.67
N PRO A 173 11.94 -43.83 18.87
CA PRO A 173 12.19 -45.17 18.37
C PRO A 173 12.22 -46.12 19.57
N GLU A 174 11.38 -47.16 19.55
CA GLU A 174 11.45 -48.21 20.56
C GLU A 174 12.88 -48.76 20.58
N PRO A 175 13.51 -48.90 21.75
CA PRO A 175 14.83 -49.49 21.82
C PRO A 175 14.75 -50.92 21.27
N GLU A 176 15.42 -51.17 20.16
CA GLU A 176 15.58 -52.51 19.59
C GLU A 176 16.15 -53.43 20.68
N VAL A 177 15.29 -54.32 21.19
CA VAL A 177 15.71 -55.40 22.10
C VAL A 177 16.48 -56.40 21.25
N PRO A 178 17.80 -56.60 21.48
CA PRO A 178 18.57 -57.54 20.69
C PRO A 178 18.01 -58.94 20.91
N ALA A 179 17.60 -59.61 19.83
CA ALA A 179 17.18 -61.00 19.85
C ALA A 179 18.34 -61.85 20.39
N ARG A 180 18.16 -62.41 21.59
CA ARG A 180 19.10 -63.38 22.17
C ARG A 180 19.06 -64.66 21.34
N GLN A 181 20.21 -64.99 20.76
CA GLN A 181 20.57 -66.34 20.32
C GLN A 181 20.70 -67.28 21.52
#